data_AF-A0AA42X883-F1
#
_entry.id   AF-A0AA42X883-F1
#
_cell.length_a   1.000
_cell.length_b   1.000
_cell.length_c   1.000
_cell.angle_alpha   90.00
_cell.angle_beta   90.00
_cell.angle_gamma   90.00
#
_symmetry.space_group_name_H-M   'P 1'
#
loop_
_entity.id
_entity.type
_entity.pdbx_description
1 polymer ?
#
loop_
_entity_poly.entity_id
_entity_poly.type
_entity_poly.pdbx_seq_one_letter_code
_entity_poly.pdbx_strand_id
1 'polypeptide(L)'
;MSQFPAATRLRFVLVGTQHPGNMGAAARALKTMGLARLVLVAPEKPLDEEAFRRSAGAEDVLGDAPVVATLAEAVADCRLVLGCTARARRVQLEEYLPADAAARAVAKAGEGAEVALVFGRERTGLTNEELQLCHAAVHIPSDPEFSSLNLAAAVQVLAYETRMQLLGAQPAADAEPGFREQAASHEQMESFFAQLGDTLDEIDFHKGRAPESAMRKLRRLFLRSEPSEQEVRLLRGILADTQRMARLAQAGNKDS
;
A
#
# COMPACT_ATOMS: atom_id res chain seq x y z
N MET A 1 -20.12 -7.50 8.83
CA MET A 1 -19.55 -8.58 7.98
C MET A 1 -18.36 -8.00 7.24
N SER A 2 -17.20 -8.66 7.25
CA SER A 2 -15.99 -8.13 6.59
C SER A 2 -16.24 -8.03 5.08
N GLN A 3 -15.80 -6.91 4.49
CA GLN A 3 -15.85 -6.67 3.04
C GLN A 3 -15.05 -7.72 2.24
N PHE A 4 -14.16 -8.46 2.91
CA PHE A 4 -13.30 -9.49 2.31
C PHE A 4 -13.55 -10.84 2.99
N PRO A 5 -14.17 -11.83 2.30
CA PRO A 5 -14.40 -13.16 2.85
C PRO A 5 -13.12 -13.83 3.37
N ALA A 6 -12.00 -13.67 2.65
CA ALA A 6 -10.69 -14.20 3.04
C ALA A 6 -10.20 -13.67 4.41
N ALA A 7 -10.53 -12.42 4.78
CA ALA A 7 -10.14 -11.84 6.06
C ALA A 7 -10.67 -12.63 7.27
N THR A 8 -11.80 -13.30 7.13
CA THR A 8 -12.41 -14.10 8.20
C THR A 8 -11.67 -15.42 8.48
N ARG A 9 -10.75 -15.82 7.60
CA ARG A 9 -9.95 -17.05 7.72
C ARG A 9 -8.49 -16.78 8.11
N LEU A 10 -8.13 -15.52 8.27
CA LEU A 10 -6.81 -15.06 8.68
C LEU A 10 -6.83 -14.79 10.17
N ARG A 11 -6.15 -15.65 10.96
CA ARG A 11 -6.00 -15.44 12.41
C ARG A 11 -4.58 -15.03 12.75
N PHE A 12 -4.47 -14.12 13.72
CA PHE A 12 -3.21 -13.67 14.28
C PHE A 12 -3.06 -14.31 15.65
N VAL A 13 -1.94 -15.00 15.87
CA VAL A 13 -1.72 -15.82 17.06
C VAL A 13 -0.56 -15.23 17.85
N LEU A 14 -0.80 -14.84 19.10
CA LEU A 14 0.23 -14.31 19.99
C LEU A 14 0.63 -15.37 21.02
N VAL A 15 1.90 -15.77 21.02
CA VAL A 15 2.41 -16.85 21.86
C VAL A 15 3.21 -16.29 23.03
N GLY A 16 2.77 -16.60 24.25
CA GLY A 16 3.50 -16.28 25.48
C GLY A 16 3.68 -14.78 25.72
N THR A 17 2.70 -13.95 25.34
CA THR A 17 2.81 -12.50 25.50
C THR A 17 3.07 -12.12 26.96
N GLN A 18 4.13 -11.34 27.20
CA GLN A 18 4.61 -11.01 28.54
C GLN A 18 3.92 -9.78 29.12
N HIS A 19 3.65 -8.80 28.27
CA HIS A 19 3.03 -7.53 28.66
C HIS A 19 1.60 -7.44 28.13
N PRO A 20 0.58 -7.38 29.01
CA PRO A 20 -0.83 -7.29 28.60
C PRO A 20 -1.14 -6.14 27.64
N GLY A 21 -0.46 -5.00 27.81
CA GLY A 21 -0.57 -3.86 26.91
C GLY A 21 -0.21 -4.16 25.44
N ASN A 22 0.63 -5.17 25.17
CA ASN A 22 0.94 -5.60 23.80
C ASN A 22 -0.21 -6.41 23.19
N MET A 23 -0.97 -7.19 23.97
CA MET A 23 -2.18 -7.87 23.48
C MET A 23 -3.23 -6.85 23.03
N GLY A 24 -3.43 -5.80 23.84
CA GLY A 24 -4.29 -4.67 23.49
C GLY A 24 -3.83 -3.92 22.24
N ALA A 25 -2.56 -3.54 22.19
CA ALA A 25 -2.01 -2.83 21.04
C ALA A 25 -2.05 -3.68 19.74
N ALA A 26 -1.87 -4.99 19.85
CA ALA A 26 -2.05 -5.91 18.72
C ALA A 26 -3.51 -5.97 18.25
N ALA A 27 -4.48 -6.09 19.17
CA ALA A 27 -5.90 -6.03 18.82
C ALA A 27 -6.27 -4.73 18.09
N ARG A 28 -5.74 -3.59 18.57
CA ARG A 28 -5.88 -2.29 17.90
C ARG A 28 -5.30 -2.30 16.48
N ALA A 29 -4.10 -2.85 16.31
CA ALA A 29 -3.45 -2.94 15.01
C ALA A 29 -4.29 -3.75 14.01
N LEU A 30 -4.84 -4.90 14.45
CA LEU A 30 -5.73 -5.73 13.63
C LEU A 30 -6.99 -4.97 13.23
N LYS A 31 -7.70 -4.39 14.20
CA LYS A 31 -8.96 -3.67 13.94
C LYS A 31 -8.76 -2.51 12.98
N THR A 32 -7.67 -1.76 13.15
CA THR A 32 -7.31 -0.64 12.25
C THR A 32 -7.12 -1.12 10.80
N MET A 33 -6.63 -2.35 10.60
CA MET A 33 -6.43 -2.93 9.28
C MET A 33 -7.68 -3.66 8.72
N GLY A 34 -8.78 -3.73 9.47
CA GLY A 34 -9.99 -4.45 9.10
C GLY A 34 -9.94 -5.96 9.37
N LEU A 35 -9.04 -6.38 10.27
CA LEU A 35 -8.85 -7.76 10.71
C LEU A 35 -9.37 -7.90 12.15
N ALA A 36 -9.92 -9.06 12.49
CA ALA A 36 -10.61 -9.24 13.77
C ALA A 36 -10.32 -10.57 14.49
N ARG A 37 -9.63 -11.52 13.86
CA ARG A 37 -9.36 -12.83 14.48
C ARG A 37 -8.02 -12.84 15.17
N LEU A 38 -8.04 -12.63 16.48
CA LEU A 38 -6.91 -12.75 17.39
C LEU A 38 -7.04 -14.04 18.20
N VAL A 39 -5.92 -14.73 18.45
CA VAL A 39 -5.84 -15.89 19.36
C VAL A 39 -4.66 -15.68 20.30
N LEU A 40 -4.87 -15.94 21.59
CA LEU A 40 -3.84 -15.81 22.62
C LEU A 40 -3.42 -17.20 23.09
N VAL A 41 -2.12 -17.51 23.00
CA VAL A 41 -1.57 -18.80 23.40
C VAL A 41 -0.75 -18.62 24.66
N ALA A 42 -1.20 -19.22 25.76
CA ALA A 42 -0.53 -19.20 27.06
C ALA A 42 0.10 -17.83 27.42
N PRO A 43 -0.68 -16.73 27.44
CA PRO A 43 -0.14 -15.43 27.82
C PRO A 43 0.42 -15.51 29.25
N GLU A 44 1.59 -14.92 29.50
CA GLU A 44 2.25 -15.01 30.82
C GLU A 44 1.46 -14.29 31.91
N LYS A 45 0.60 -13.34 31.50
CA LYS A 45 -0.31 -12.60 32.37
C LYS A 45 -1.71 -12.59 31.76
N PRO A 46 -2.76 -12.61 32.59
CA PRO A 46 -4.12 -12.45 32.10
C PRO A 46 -4.33 -11.07 31.46
N LEU A 47 -5.42 -10.92 30.71
CA LEU A 47 -5.90 -9.61 30.28
C LEU A 47 -6.22 -8.76 31.51
N ASP A 48 -5.75 -7.52 31.50
CA ASP A 48 -5.96 -6.55 32.57
C ASP A 48 -6.45 -5.20 32.00
N GLU A 49 -6.68 -4.24 32.89
CA GLU A 49 -7.11 -2.89 32.49
C GLU A 49 -6.13 -2.22 31.51
N GLU A 50 -4.82 -2.54 31.58
CA GLU A 50 -3.83 -2.00 30.66
C GLU A 50 -4.04 -2.56 29.24
N ALA A 51 -4.30 -3.86 29.11
CA ALA A 51 -4.61 -4.49 27.83
C ALA A 51 -5.84 -3.83 27.17
N PHE A 52 -6.93 -3.66 27.91
CA PHE A 52 -8.14 -3.01 27.38
C PHE A 52 -7.88 -1.54 27.03
N ARG A 53 -7.20 -0.78 27.89
CA ARG A 53 -6.84 0.63 27.61
C ARG A 53 -5.99 0.77 26.36
N ARG A 54 -5.07 -0.17 26.11
CA ARG A 54 -4.19 -0.17 24.92
C ARG A 54 -4.89 -0.62 23.65
N SER A 55 -6.02 -1.33 23.76
CA SER A 55 -6.87 -1.70 22.62
C SER A 55 -7.57 -0.51 21.98
N ALA A 56 -7.90 0.53 22.77
CA ALA A 56 -8.40 1.82 22.31
C ALA A 56 -9.51 1.72 21.24
N GLY A 57 -10.63 1.09 21.59
CA GLY A 57 -11.76 0.87 20.68
C GLY A 57 -11.73 -0.49 19.95
N ALA A 58 -10.78 -1.36 20.27
CA ALA A 58 -10.66 -2.73 19.76
C ALA A 58 -10.94 -3.79 20.85
N GLU A 59 -11.76 -3.45 21.84
CA GLU A 59 -12.13 -4.31 22.96
C GLU A 59 -12.91 -5.56 22.50
N ASP A 60 -13.63 -5.47 21.38
CA ASP A 60 -14.28 -6.59 20.71
C ASP A 60 -13.26 -7.62 20.20
N VAL A 61 -12.24 -7.18 19.47
CA VAL A 61 -11.18 -8.07 18.96
C VAL A 61 -10.40 -8.72 20.10
N LEU A 62 -10.11 -7.98 21.16
CA LEU A 62 -9.39 -8.50 22.32
C LEU A 62 -10.27 -9.39 23.20
N GLY A 63 -11.52 -9.00 23.43
CA GLY A 63 -12.46 -9.69 24.31
C GLY A 63 -12.99 -11.00 23.72
N ASP A 64 -13.12 -11.07 22.39
CA ASP A 64 -13.53 -12.28 21.67
C ASP A 64 -12.35 -13.23 21.37
N ALA A 65 -11.11 -12.83 21.69
CA ALA A 65 -9.93 -13.63 21.40
C ALA A 65 -9.88 -14.89 22.29
N PRO A 66 -9.95 -16.12 21.72
CA PRO A 66 -9.80 -17.33 22.51
C PRO A 66 -8.41 -17.40 23.13
N VAL A 67 -8.37 -17.82 24.39
CA VAL A 67 -7.14 -18.11 25.12
C VAL A 67 -6.97 -19.62 25.18
N VAL A 68 -5.90 -20.13 24.57
CA VAL A 68 -5.60 -21.57 24.47
C VAL A 68 -4.26 -21.90 25.11
N ALA A 69 -4.05 -23.17 25.44
CA ALA A 69 -2.87 -23.58 26.20
C ALA A 69 -1.62 -23.74 25.34
N THR A 70 -1.77 -24.12 24.06
CA THR A 70 -0.64 -24.47 23.20
C THR A 70 -0.77 -23.89 21.79
N LEU A 71 0.36 -23.69 21.12
CA LEU A 71 0.36 -23.24 19.73
C LEU A 71 -0.27 -24.31 18.81
N ALA A 72 -0.03 -25.59 19.11
CA ALA A 72 -0.61 -26.71 18.37
C ALA A 72 -2.15 -26.65 18.34
N GLU A 73 -2.78 -26.29 19.47
CA GLU A 73 -4.23 -26.08 19.55
C GLU A 73 -4.69 -24.89 18.70
N ALA A 74 -3.97 -23.77 18.76
CA ALA A 74 -4.32 -22.55 18.03
C ALA A 74 -4.30 -22.71 16.50
N VAL A 75 -3.48 -23.65 15.99
CA VAL A 75 -3.25 -23.86 14.56
C VAL A 75 -3.77 -25.20 14.04
N ALA A 76 -4.47 -25.99 14.85
CA ALA A 76 -4.86 -27.36 14.53
C ALA A 76 -5.68 -27.50 13.22
N ASP A 77 -6.49 -26.50 12.90
CA ASP A 77 -7.35 -26.44 11.71
C ASP A 77 -6.72 -25.65 10.54
N CYS A 78 -5.54 -25.06 10.74
CA CYS A 78 -4.88 -24.20 9.76
C CYS A 78 -4.17 -25.04 8.69
N ARG A 79 -4.36 -24.67 7.41
CA ARG A 79 -3.62 -25.27 6.28
C ARG A 79 -2.37 -24.48 5.89
N LEU A 80 -2.15 -23.34 6.52
CA LEU A 80 -0.93 -22.54 6.40
C LEU A 80 -0.67 -21.84 7.73
N VAL A 81 0.57 -21.92 8.19
CA VAL A 81 1.05 -21.35 9.44
C VAL A 81 2.37 -20.65 9.14
N LEU A 82 2.41 -19.35 9.35
CA LEU A 82 3.54 -18.48 9.06
C LEU A 82 4.05 -17.88 10.36
N GLY A 83 5.28 -18.22 10.75
CA GLY A 83 5.88 -17.79 12.02
C GLY A 83 6.75 -16.55 11.85
N CYS A 84 6.38 -15.43 12.47
CA CYS A 84 7.17 -14.21 12.47
C CYS A 84 8.37 -14.34 13.40
N THR A 85 9.59 -14.20 12.87
CA THR A 85 10.83 -14.33 13.65
C THR A 85 11.97 -13.48 13.08
N ALA A 86 12.77 -12.91 13.98
CA ALA A 86 14.03 -12.24 13.62
C ALA A 86 15.19 -13.23 13.42
N ARG A 87 15.00 -14.53 13.73
CA ARG A 87 16.08 -15.53 13.81
C ARG A 87 15.70 -16.86 13.14
N ALA A 88 15.30 -16.82 11.87
CA ALA A 88 14.91 -18.04 11.15
C ALA A 88 16.08 -19.02 10.91
N ARG A 89 17.33 -18.54 10.78
CA ARG A 89 18.51 -19.34 10.37
C ARG A 89 18.82 -20.59 11.22
N ARG A 90 18.21 -20.78 12.39
CA ARG A 90 18.37 -21.98 13.25
C ARG A 90 17.43 -23.12 12.88
N VAL A 91 16.36 -22.84 12.14
CA VAL A 91 15.39 -23.83 11.65
C VAL A 91 15.39 -23.73 10.12
N GLN A 92 15.46 -24.85 9.40
CA GLN A 92 15.46 -24.86 7.92
C GLN A 92 14.06 -24.61 7.35
N LEU A 93 13.47 -23.46 7.68
CA LEU A 93 12.22 -22.99 7.08
C LEU A 93 12.52 -22.08 5.90
N GLU A 94 11.68 -22.17 4.87
CA GLU A 94 11.62 -21.12 3.85
C GLU A 94 11.25 -19.79 4.52
N GLU A 95 11.94 -18.71 4.14
CA GLU A 95 11.78 -17.39 4.74
C GLU A 95 11.14 -16.43 3.72
N TYR A 96 10.10 -15.73 4.14
CA TYR A 96 9.41 -14.73 3.34
C TYR A 96 9.53 -13.33 3.94
N LEU A 97 9.54 -12.34 3.06
CA LEU A 97 9.30 -10.94 3.42
C LEU A 97 7.82 -10.73 3.76
N PRO A 98 7.47 -9.65 4.49
CA PRO A 98 6.10 -9.42 4.96
C PRO A 98 5.06 -9.38 3.84
N ALA A 99 5.37 -8.72 2.72
CA ALA A 99 4.48 -8.63 1.56
C ALA A 99 4.22 -10.01 0.92
N ASP A 100 5.25 -10.82 0.73
CA ASP A 100 5.14 -12.16 0.14
C ASP A 100 4.38 -13.13 1.06
N ALA A 101 4.66 -13.05 2.37
CA ALA A 101 3.97 -13.82 3.39
C ALA A 101 2.47 -13.48 3.41
N ALA A 102 2.14 -12.18 3.37
CA ALA A 102 0.77 -11.70 3.29
C ALA A 102 0.05 -12.15 2.00
N ALA A 103 0.73 -12.09 0.85
CA ALA A 103 0.16 -12.51 -0.42
C ALA A 103 -0.20 -14.01 -0.39
N ARG A 104 0.70 -14.84 0.14
CA ARG A 104 0.45 -16.28 0.34
C ARG A 104 -0.69 -16.53 1.33
N ALA A 105 -0.71 -15.80 2.44
CA ALA A 105 -1.77 -15.93 3.43
C ALA A 105 -3.15 -15.61 2.86
N VAL A 106 -3.29 -14.48 2.14
CA VAL A 106 -4.54 -14.07 1.51
C VAL A 106 -4.95 -15.03 0.39
N ALA A 107 -4.01 -15.47 -0.46
CA ALA A 107 -4.30 -16.44 -1.51
C ALA A 107 -4.83 -17.77 -0.92
N LYS A 108 -4.15 -18.29 0.11
CA LYS A 108 -4.56 -19.54 0.77
C LYS A 108 -5.91 -19.39 1.46
N ALA A 109 -6.16 -18.26 2.13
CA ALA A 109 -7.46 -17.94 2.71
C ALA A 109 -8.56 -17.83 1.62
N GLY A 110 -8.23 -17.33 0.44
CA GLY A 110 -9.11 -17.29 -0.74
C GLY A 110 -9.52 -18.67 -1.26
N GLU A 111 -8.67 -19.68 -1.09
CA GLU A 111 -8.99 -21.10 -1.34
C GLU A 111 -9.92 -21.71 -0.27
N GLY A 112 -10.32 -20.93 0.74
CA GLY A 112 -11.18 -21.38 1.83
C GLY A 112 -10.42 -22.06 2.98
N ALA A 113 -9.10 -21.97 3.02
CA ALA A 113 -8.30 -22.50 4.12
C ALA A 113 -8.23 -21.55 5.31
N GLU A 114 -8.14 -22.12 6.52
CA GLU A 114 -7.72 -21.37 7.71
C GLU A 114 -6.21 -21.13 7.67
N VAL A 115 -5.80 -19.91 8.01
CA VAL A 115 -4.40 -19.47 7.95
C VAL A 115 -4.03 -18.75 9.24
N ALA A 116 -2.87 -19.10 9.81
CA ALA A 116 -2.33 -18.48 11.02
C ALA A 116 -1.06 -17.68 10.73
N LEU A 117 -1.04 -16.42 11.19
CA LEU A 117 0.15 -15.57 11.31
C LEU A 117 0.57 -15.56 12.78
N VAL A 118 1.70 -16.17 13.11
CA VAL A 118 2.10 -16.48 14.48
C VAL A 118 3.23 -15.56 14.93
N PHE A 119 3.09 -14.99 16.13
CA PHE A 119 4.04 -14.07 16.74
C PHE A 119 4.47 -14.60 18.10
N GLY A 120 5.77 -14.56 18.35
CA GLY A 120 6.35 -15.04 19.61
C GLY A 120 6.41 -13.99 20.71
N ARG A 121 7.11 -14.38 21.77
CA ARG A 121 7.34 -13.57 22.98
C ARG A 121 8.20 -12.36 22.65
N GLU A 122 8.01 -11.25 23.36
CA GLU A 122 8.69 -9.97 23.09
C GLU A 122 10.22 -10.06 23.08
N ARG A 123 10.79 -10.87 23.99
CA ARG A 123 12.25 -10.96 24.17
C ARG A 123 12.88 -12.16 23.48
N THR A 124 12.17 -13.27 23.44
CA THR A 124 12.73 -14.56 23.01
C THR A 124 12.16 -15.04 21.68
N GLY A 125 11.09 -14.42 21.19
CA GLY A 125 10.38 -14.85 20.00
C GLY A 125 9.70 -16.21 20.18
N LEU A 126 9.59 -16.94 19.07
CA LEU A 126 9.10 -18.31 19.04
C LEU A 126 10.23 -19.28 19.42
N THR A 127 9.90 -20.32 20.17
CA THR A 127 10.81 -21.43 20.43
C THR A 127 11.04 -22.25 19.16
N ASN A 128 12.08 -23.09 19.15
CA ASN A 128 12.31 -24.00 18.03
C ASN A 128 11.14 -24.98 17.82
N GLU A 129 10.53 -25.46 18.91
CA GLU A 129 9.36 -26.35 18.86
C GLU A 129 8.15 -25.63 18.25
N GLU A 130 7.93 -24.36 18.63
CA GLU A 130 6.87 -23.53 18.04
C GLU A 130 7.14 -23.24 16.55
N LEU A 131 8.40 -22.99 16.17
CA LEU A 131 8.79 -22.80 14.76
C LEU A 131 8.60 -24.07 13.92
N GLN A 132 8.78 -25.26 14.50
CA GLN A 132 8.54 -26.54 13.80
C GLN A 132 7.06 -26.76 13.45
N LEU A 133 6.14 -26.05 14.09
CA LEU A 133 4.71 -26.04 13.73
C LEU A 133 4.38 -25.07 12.59
N CYS A 134 5.35 -24.25 12.18
CA CYS A 134 5.19 -23.31 11.08
C CYS A 134 5.63 -23.94 9.74
N HIS A 135 4.91 -23.62 8.67
CA HIS A 135 5.26 -24.04 7.32
C HIS A 135 6.39 -23.18 6.73
N ALA A 136 6.45 -21.91 7.13
CA ALA A 136 7.48 -20.96 6.72
C ALA A 136 7.70 -19.89 7.79
N ALA A 137 8.87 -19.26 7.74
CA ALA A 137 9.20 -18.11 8.57
C ALA A 137 8.88 -16.81 7.84
N VAL A 138 8.52 -15.78 8.60
CA VAL A 138 8.37 -14.41 8.11
C VAL A 138 9.40 -13.54 8.80
N HIS A 139 10.24 -12.90 8.02
CA HIS A 139 11.25 -11.97 8.51
C HIS A 139 10.87 -10.56 8.12
N ILE A 140 10.68 -9.68 9.10
CA ILE A 140 10.48 -8.25 8.87
C ILE A 140 11.88 -7.62 8.76
N PRO A 141 12.27 -7.07 7.59
CA PRO A 141 13.54 -6.37 7.47
C PRO A 141 13.58 -5.19 8.44
N SER A 142 14.66 -5.13 9.20
CA SER A 142 14.91 -4.13 10.23
C SER A 142 16.40 -3.80 10.25
N ASP A 143 16.78 -2.77 11.00
CA ASP A 143 18.19 -2.47 11.24
C ASP A 143 18.92 -3.72 11.81
N PRO A 144 20.01 -4.20 11.17
CA PRO A 144 20.79 -5.31 11.68
C PRO A 144 21.33 -5.09 13.11
N GLU A 145 21.59 -3.83 13.48
CA GLU A 145 22.08 -3.44 14.81
C GLU A 145 20.95 -3.34 15.85
N PHE A 146 19.70 -3.20 15.40
CA PHE A 146 18.53 -3.09 16.26
C PHE A 146 17.29 -3.76 15.65
N SER A 147 17.33 -5.09 15.57
CA SER A 147 16.37 -5.91 14.80
C SER A 147 15.14 -6.40 15.58
N SER A 148 15.03 -6.05 16.87
CA SER A 148 13.93 -6.50 17.72
C SER A 148 12.78 -5.51 17.70
N LEU A 149 11.77 -5.77 16.88
CA LEU A 149 10.53 -4.99 16.90
C LEU A 149 9.72 -5.28 18.17
N ASN A 150 9.00 -4.27 18.66
CA ASN A 150 7.92 -4.50 19.62
C ASN A 150 6.85 -5.45 19.00
N LEU A 151 6.27 -6.32 19.82
CA LEU A 151 5.28 -7.32 19.38
C LEU A 151 4.12 -6.70 18.59
N ALA A 152 3.50 -5.64 19.11
CA ALA A 152 2.39 -4.98 18.44
C ALA A 152 2.82 -4.27 17.15
N ALA A 153 4.07 -3.78 17.07
CA ALA A 153 4.61 -3.22 15.84
C ALA A 153 4.82 -4.30 14.76
N ALA A 154 5.34 -5.47 15.14
CA ALA A 154 5.45 -6.61 14.21
C ALA A 154 4.07 -7.07 13.70
N VAL A 155 3.08 -7.15 14.60
CA VAL A 155 1.68 -7.42 14.23
C VAL A 155 1.16 -6.35 13.26
N GLN A 156 1.43 -5.07 13.53
CA GLN A 156 0.99 -3.96 12.69
C GLN A 156 1.54 -4.04 11.26
N VAL A 157 2.82 -4.39 11.09
CA VAL A 157 3.43 -4.55 9.76
C VAL A 157 2.73 -5.65 8.98
N LEU A 158 2.57 -6.84 9.56
CA LEU A 158 1.92 -7.94 8.84
C LEU A 158 0.42 -7.74 8.64
N ALA A 159 -0.26 -7.10 9.58
CA ALA A 159 -1.66 -6.71 9.42
C ALA A 159 -1.84 -5.72 8.27
N TYR A 160 -0.91 -4.75 8.14
CA TYR A 160 -0.90 -3.79 7.04
C TYR A 160 -0.66 -4.48 5.68
N GLU A 161 0.37 -5.31 5.57
CA GLU A 161 0.64 -6.05 4.33
C GLU A 161 -0.54 -6.97 3.96
N THR A 162 -1.14 -7.64 4.95
CA THR A 162 -2.34 -8.44 4.75
C THR A 162 -3.49 -7.60 4.20
N ARG A 163 -3.70 -6.39 4.74
CA ARG A 163 -4.71 -5.46 4.22
C ARG A 163 -4.42 -5.05 2.78
N MET A 164 -3.18 -4.71 2.46
CA MET A 164 -2.79 -4.34 1.08
C MET A 164 -3.09 -5.46 0.09
N GLN A 165 -2.86 -6.71 0.49
CA GLN A 165 -3.19 -7.88 -0.33
C GLN A 165 -4.71 -8.11 -0.44
N LEU A 166 -5.48 -7.86 0.62
CA LEU A 166 -6.94 -7.95 0.60
C LEU A 166 -7.60 -6.88 -0.28
N LEU A 167 -7.07 -5.66 -0.28
CA LEU A 167 -7.52 -4.59 -1.19
C LEU A 167 -7.19 -4.92 -2.66
N GLY A 168 -6.26 -5.86 -2.89
CA GLY A 168 -5.60 -6.02 -4.17
C GLY A 168 -4.77 -4.77 -4.50
N ALA A 169 -4.11 -4.73 -5.65
CA ALA A 169 -3.48 -3.51 -6.17
C ALA A 169 -4.53 -2.46 -6.59
N GLN A 170 -5.55 -2.23 -5.77
CA GLN A 170 -6.40 -1.06 -5.89
C GLN A 170 -5.55 0.15 -5.49
N PRO A 171 -5.35 1.13 -6.40
CA PRO A 171 -4.83 2.42 -5.99
C PRO A 171 -5.68 2.93 -4.82
N ALA A 172 -5.05 3.61 -3.86
CA ALA A 172 -5.73 4.25 -2.74
C ALA A 172 -7.03 4.89 -3.24
N ALA A 173 -8.15 4.52 -2.59
CA ALA A 173 -9.54 4.85 -2.93
C ALA A 173 -9.62 5.95 -3.98
N ASP A 174 -10.12 5.59 -5.17
CA ASP A 174 -10.36 6.51 -6.27
C ASP A 174 -10.84 7.85 -5.70
N ALA A 175 -10.00 8.88 -5.82
CA ALA A 175 -10.48 10.24 -5.73
C ALA A 175 -11.73 10.30 -6.62
N GLU A 176 -12.84 10.79 -6.05
CA GLU A 176 -14.15 10.98 -6.70
C GLU A 176 -14.07 10.89 -8.24
N PRO A 177 -14.78 9.94 -8.90
CA PRO A 177 -14.69 9.68 -10.34
C PRO A 177 -14.86 10.92 -11.25
N GLY A 178 -15.31 12.04 -10.69
CA GLY A 178 -15.48 13.32 -11.39
C GLY A 178 -14.21 14.14 -11.63
N PHE A 179 -13.04 13.79 -11.07
CA PHE A 179 -11.82 14.62 -11.19
C PHE A 179 -10.64 13.98 -11.93
N ARG A 180 -10.81 12.80 -12.56
CA ARG A 180 -9.83 12.30 -13.51
C ARG A 180 -10.17 12.83 -14.90
N GLU A 181 -9.61 13.99 -15.24
CA GLU A 181 -9.68 14.47 -16.62
C GLU A 181 -8.98 13.48 -17.55
N GLN A 182 -9.62 13.13 -18.66
CA GLN A 182 -9.05 12.21 -19.64
C GLN A 182 -7.79 12.85 -20.25
N ALA A 183 -6.69 12.11 -20.26
CA ALA A 183 -5.48 12.52 -20.96
C ALA A 183 -5.79 12.77 -22.43
N ALA A 184 -5.19 13.82 -23.01
CA ALA A 184 -5.38 14.12 -24.42
C ALA A 184 -4.89 12.97 -25.30
N SER A 185 -5.70 12.61 -26.28
CA SER A 185 -5.32 11.65 -27.32
C SER A 185 -4.08 12.13 -28.09
N HIS A 186 -3.36 11.18 -28.69
CA HIS A 186 -2.21 11.50 -29.54
C HIS A 186 -2.60 12.47 -30.67
N GLU A 187 -3.78 12.29 -31.27
CA GLU A 187 -4.30 13.19 -32.32
C GLU A 187 -4.49 14.62 -31.82
N GLN A 188 -5.09 14.81 -30.64
CA GLN A 188 -5.27 16.14 -30.04
C GLN A 188 -3.92 16.80 -29.73
N MET A 189 -2.95 16.02 -29.24
CA MET A 189 -1.59 16.49 -28.97
C MET A 189 -0.86 16.90 -30.25
N GLU A 190 -0.95 16.11 -31.32
CA GLU A 190 -0.34 16.45 -32.62
C GLU A 190 -1.00 17.69 -33.23
N SER A 191 -2.32 17.83 -33.14
CA SER A 191 -3.03 19.04 -33.57
C SER A 191 -2.61 20.27 -32.78
N PHE A 192 -2.42 20.15 -31.46
CA PHE A 192 -1.87 21.22 -30.63
C PHE A 192 -0.45 21.59 -31.04
N PHE A 193 0.43 20.62 -31.27
CA PHE A 193 1.81 20.90 -31.68
C PHE A 193 1.90 21.56 -33.06
N ALA A 194 1.03 21.21 -34.00
CA ALA A 194 0.95 21.89 -35.28
C ALA A 194 0.59 23.37 -35.10
N GLN A 195 -0.50 23.65 -34.36
CA GLN A 195 -0.94 25.02 -34.08
C GLN A 195 0.11 25.82 -33.30
N LEU A 196 0.82 25.18 -32.36
CA LEU A 196 1.91 25.80 -31.61
C LEU A 196 3.05 26.20 -32.53
N GLY A 197 3.44 25.34 -33.47
CA GLY A 197 4.44 25.65 -34.49
C GLY A 197 4.04 26.88 -35.31
N ASP A 198 2.85 26.85 -35.91
CA ASP A 198 2.32 27.96 -36.72
C ASP A 198 2.28 29.28 -35.92
N THR A 199 1.89 29.21 -34.64
CA THR A 199 1.82 30.39 -33.77
C THR A 199 3.20 30.96 -33.49
N LEU A 200 4.22 30.13 -33.26
CA LEU A 200 5.59 30.58 -33.03
C LEU A 200 6.19 31.24 -34.28
N ASP A 201 5.83 30.75 -35.47
CA ASP A 201 6.21 31.36 -36.73
C ASP A 201 5.51 32.73 -36.94
N GLU A 202 4.19 32.81 -36.70
CA GLU A 202 3.41 34.05 -36.86
C GLU A 202 3.90 35.21 -35.97
N ILE A 203 4.45 34.91 -34.78
CA ILE A 203 4.96 35.92 -33.84
C ILE A 203 6.48 36.18 -33.99
N ASP A 204 7.13 35.65 -35.03
CA ASP A 204 8.57 35.73 -35.26
C ASP A 204 9.40 35.32 -34.02
N PHE A 205 8.99 34.24 -33.34
CA PHE A 205 9.67 33.76 -32.13
C PHE A 205 11.10 33.31 -32.42
N HIS A 206 11.32 32.75 -33.60
CA HIS A 206 12.57 32.07 -33.94
C HIS A 206 13.74 33.03 -34.16
N LYS A 207 13.53 34.28 -34.61
CA LYS A 207 14.56 35.33 -34.77
C LYS A 207 15.85 34.80 -35.44
N GLY A 208 15.69 34.01 -36.50
CA GLY A 208 16.77 33.37 -37.25
C GLY A 208 17.31 32.04 -36.70
N ARG A 209 16.71 31.47 -35.65
CA ARG A 209 17.05 30.13 -35.12
C ARG A 209 16.22 29.04 -35.80
N ALA A 210 16.76 27.82 -35.87
CA ALA A 210 16.06 26.66 -36.45
C ALA A 210 14.79 26.29 -35.65
N PRO A 211 13.58 26.31 -36.27
CA PRO A 211 12.31 26.03 -35.60
C PRO A 211 12.24 24.64 -34.95
N GLU A 212 12.86 23.63 -35.56
CA GLU A 212 12.77 22.23 -35.11
C GLU A 212 13.37 22.03 -33.71
N SER A 213 14.39 22.83 -33.34
CA SER A 213 15.05 22.73 -32.04
C SER A 213 14.14 23.17 -30.90
N ALA A 214 13.36 24.22 -31.10
CA ALA A 214 12.38 24.70 -30.13
C ALA A 214 11.20 23.73 -30.02
N MET A 215 10.64 23.32 -31.17
CA MET A 215 9.52 22.38 -31.21
C MET A 215 9.86 21.03 -30.56
N ARG A 216 11.07 20.51 -30.74
CA ARG A 216 11.51 19.27 -30.08
C ARG A 216 11.60 19.40 -28.55
N LYS A 217 11.90 20.59 -28.02
CA LYS A 217 11.94 20.83 -26.56
C LYS A 217 10.52 20.97 -26.00
N LEU A 218 9.66 21.72 -26.70
CA LEU A 218 8.26 21.92 -26.31
C LEU A 218 7.48 20.59 -26.37
N ARG A 219 7.65 19.79 -27.42
CA ARG A 219 7.07 18.44 -27.51
C ARG A 219 7.47 17.56 -26.33
N ARG A 220 8.75 17.53 -25.96
CA ARG A 220 9.22 16.78 -24.78
C ARG A 220 8.67 17.31 -23.46
N LEU A 221 8.51 18.62 -23.33
CA LEU A 221 7.94 19.22 -22.13
C LEU A 221 6.47 18.79 -21.94
N PHE A 222 5.65 18.97 -22.98
CA PHE A 222 4.21 18.69 -22.92
C PHE A 222 3.89 17.19 -22.92
N LEU A 223 4.67 16.35 -23.61
CA LEU A 223 4.44 14.89 -23.55
C LEU A 223 4.78 14.31 -22.17
N ARG A 224 5.76 14.89 -21.46
CA ARG A 224 6.11 14.45 -20.10
C ARG A 224 5.07 14.89 -19.06
N SER A 225 4.30 15.94 -19.31
CA SER A 225 3.29 16.43 -18.37
C SER A 225 1.94 15.72 -18.51
N GLU A 226 1.75 14.87 -19.52
CA GLU A 226 0.51 14.11 -19.78
C GLU A 226 -0.78 14.97 -19.67
N PRO A 227 -0.88 16.08 -20.43
CA PRO A 227 -1.97 17.04 -20.26
C PRO A 227 -3.33 16.43 -20.63
N SER A 228 -4.37 16.90 -19.96
CA SER A 228 -5.74 16.50 -20.22
C SER A 228 -6.29 17.09 -21.52
N GLU A 229 -7.41 16.54 -22.00
CA GLU A 229 -8.13 17.14 -23.13
C GLU A 229 -8.52 18.61 -22.87
N GLN A 230 -8.89 18.95 -21.63
CA GLN A 230 -9.30 20.30 -21.28
C GLN A 230 -8.11 21.25 -21.26
N GLU A 231 -6.99 20.82 -20.70
CA GLU A 231 -5.74 21.57 -20.70
C GLU A 231 -5.25 21.81 -22.14
N VAL A 232 -5.32 20.81 -23.02
CA VAL A 232 -5.00 20.98 -24.44
C VAL A 232 -5.95 21.96 -25.12
N ARG A 233 -7.26 21.90 -24.86
CA ARG A 233 -8.23 22.87 -25.40
C ARG A 233 -7.93 24.30 -24.92
N LEU A 234 -7.61 24.47 -23.64
CA LEU A 234 -7.22 25.76 -23.06
C LEU A 234 -5.96 26.30 -23.74
N LEU A 235 -4.91 25.47 -23.86
CA LEU A 235 -3.66 25.83 -24.51
C LEU A 235 -3.90 26.24 -25.98
N ARG A 236 -4.73 25.49 -26.72
CA ARG A 236 -5.11 25.83 -28.09
C ARG A 236 -5.92 27.14 -28.17
N GLY A 237 -6.74 27.43 -27.17
CA GLY A 237 -7.43 28.72 -27.02
C GLY A 237 -6.44 29.89 -26.87
N ILE A 238 -5.44 29.73 -26.01
CA ILE A 238 -4.35 30.72 -25.84
C ILE A 238 -3.62 30.95 -27.16
N LEU A 239 -3.32 29.89 -27.92
CA LEU A 239 -2.67 30.01 -29.23
C LEU A 239 -3.53 30.73 -30.26
N ALA A 240 -4.83 30.42 -30.32
CA ALA A 240 -5.77 31.08 -31.24
C ALA A 240 -5.89 32.59 -30.96
N ASP A 241 -5.96 32.97 -29.68
CA ASP A 241 -5.96 34.37 -29.25
C ASP A 241 -4.65 35.07 -29.60
N THR A 242 -3.51 34.38 -29.40
CA THR A 242 -2.18 34.88 -29.77
C THR A 242 -2.09 35.17 -31.27
N GLN A 243 -2.51 34.22 -32.12
CA GLN A 243 -2.51 34.36 -33.58
C GLN A 243 -3.44 35.52 -34.02
N ARG A 244 -4.62 35.66 -33.42
CA ARG A 244 -5.53 36.79 -33.68
C ARG A 244 -4.83 38.13 -33.41
N MET A 245 -4.17 38.25 -32.27
CA MET A 245 -3.48 39.49 -31.89
C MET A 245 -2.28 39.78 -32.81
N ALA A 246 -1.51 38.76 -33.20
CA ALA A 246 -0.40 38.91 -34.14
C ALA A 246 -0.86 39.47 -35.49
N ARG A 247 -1.98 38.98 -36.03
CA ARG A 247 -2.55 39.46 -37.30
C ARG A 247 -3.03 40.92 -37.21
N LEU A 248 -3.67 41.30 -36.12
CA LEU A 248 -4.11 42.68 -35.90
C LEU A 248 -2.92 43.65 -35.83
N ALA A 249 -1.84 43.26 -35.14
CA ALA A 249 -0.62 44.06 -35.08
C ALA A 249 0.03 44.24 -36.46
N GLN A 250 0.06 43.19 -37.29
CA GLN A 250 0.58 43.25 -38.64
C GLN A 250 -0.29 44.10 -39.58
N ALA A 251 -1.62 44.12 -39.39
CA ALA A 251 -2.53 44.96 -40.17
C ALA A 251 -2.37 46.45 -39.84
N GLY A 252 -2.29 46.82 -38.55
CA GLY A 252 -2.08 48.21 -38.14
C GLY A 252 -0.74 48.80 -38.60
N ASN A 253 0.28 47.95 -38.79
CA ASN A 253 1.60 48.35 -39.29
C ASN A 253 1.64 48.55 -40.82
N LYS A 254 0.61 48.13 -41.57
CA LYS A 254 0.50 48.35 -43.03
C LYS A 254 -0.25 49.64 -43.38
N ASP A 255 -1.05 50.15 -42.45
CA ASP A 255 -1.82 51.39 -42.60
C ASP A 255 -1.11 52.63 -42.00
N SER A 256 0.15 52.45 -41.55
CA SER A 256 1.05 53.50 -41.04
C SER A 256 2.20 53.74 -42.00
#